data_AF-A0A355QDQ0-F1
#
_entry.id   AF-A0A355QDQ0-F1
#
_cell.length_a   1.000
_cell.length_b   1.000
_cell.length_c   1.000
_cell.angle_alpha   90.00
_cell.angle_beta   90.00
_cell.angle_gamma   90.00
#
_symmetry.space_group_name_H-M   'P 1'
#
loop_
_entity.id
_entity.type
_entity.pdbx_description
1 polymer ?
#
loop_
_entity_poly.entity_id
_entity_poly.type
_entity_poly.pdbx_seq_one_letter_code
_entity_poly.pdbx_strand_id
1 'polypeptide(L)'
;MVFVGHLEQTRAVSTEQVAPSEKRIPSDAELSSVVSQLDELLERVGELLADGGNDDRTNDTAGLLEVERHLRGARRELSRTRRRLR
;
A
#
# COMPACT_ATOMS: atom_id res chain seq x y z
N MET A 1 34.42 47.64 -29.92
CA MET A 1 34.16 46.68 -31.03
C MET A 1 33.46 45.48 -30.43
N VAL A 2 32.24 45.22 -30.88
CA VAL A 2 31.24 44.28 -30.33
C VAL A 2 31.56 42.86 -30.80
N PHE A 3 31.30 41.83 -29.99
CA PHE A 3 30.59 40.62 -30.46
C PHE A 3 29.89 39.93 -29.28
N VAL A 4 28.56 39.91 -29.38
CA VAL A 4 27.61 39.19 -28.55
C VAL A 4 27.69 37.69 -28.90
N GLY A 5 27.74 36.84 -27.89
CA GLY A 5 27.60 35.39 -28.02
C GLY A 5 26.65 34.87 -26.96
N HIS A 6 25.36 34.83 -27.31
CA HIS A 6 24.25 34.33 -26.53
C HIS A 6 24.37 32.79 -26.43
N LEU A 7 24.54 32.25 -25.22
CA LEU A 7 24.43 30.82 -24.96
C LEU A 7 23.29 30.61 -23.96
N GLU A 8 22.11 30.48 -24.53
CA GLU A 8 20.93 29.85 -23.96
C GLU A 8 21.30 28.45 -23.43
N GLN A 9 21.66 28.35 -22.15
CA GLN A 9 21.73 27.07 -21.47
C GLN A 9 20.37 26.79 -20.83
N THR A 10 19.40 26.50 -21.69
CA THR A 10 18.19 25.80 -21.27
C THR A 10 18.61 24.45 -20.71
N ARG A 11 18.65 24.35 -19.39
CA ARG A 11 18.77 23.08 -18.68
C ARG A 11 17.56 22.25 -19.10
N ALA A 12 17.75 21.39 -20.09
CA ALA A 12 16.86 20.27 -20.34
C ALA A 12 16.81 19.46 -19.04
N VAL A 13 15.80 19.75 -18.21
CA VAL A 13 15.35 18.81 -17.20
C VAL A 13 15.04 17.57 -18.01
N SER A 14 15.90 16.56 -17.90
CA SER A 14 15.56 15.22 -18.36
C SER A 14 14.25 14.90 -17.65
N THR A 15 13.16 14.98 -18.40
CA THR A 15 11.92 14.33 -18.03
C THR A 15 12.31 12.88 -17.94
N GLU A 16 12.68 12.46 -16.74
CA GLU A 16 12.70 11.06 -16.37
C GLU A 16 11.36 10.54 -16.84
N GLN A 17 11.43 9.74 -17.90
CA GLN A 17 10.28 9.21 -18.57
C GLN A 17 9.50 8.47 -17.49
N VAL A 18 8.46 9.11 -16.97
CA VAL A 18 7.38 8.41 -16.28
C VAL A 18 6.72 7.62 -17.40
N ALA A 19 7.28 6.44 -17.65
CA ALA A 19 6.66 5.45 -18.51
C ALA A 19 5.20 5.34 -18.08
N PRO A 20 4.25 5.23 -19.02
CA PRO A 20 2.86 5.03 -18.67
C PRO A 20 2.81 3.87 -17.68
N SER A 21 2.07 4.05 -16.57
CA SER A 21 1.82 3.02 -15.57
C SER A 21 1.10 1.87 -16.27
N GLU A 22 1.88 1.03 -16.93
CA GLU A 22 1.45 -0.19 -17.56
C GLU A 22 0.91 -1.02 -16.41
N LYS A 23 -0.36 -1.41 -16.51
CA LYS A 23 -1.10 -2.10 -15.47
C LYS A 23 -0.45 -3.48 -15.25
N ARG A 24 0.68 -3.49 -14.54
CA ARG A 24 1.51 -4.68 -14.34
C ARG A 24 0.77 -5.60 -13.40
N ILE A 25 0.49 -6.81 -13.85
CA ILE A 25 -0.07 -7.85 -13.00
C ILE A 25 0.98 -8.11 -11.90
N PRO A 26 0.63 -7.94 -10.61
CA PRO A 26 1.58 -8.14 -9.53
C PRO A 26 2.06 -9.59 -9.50
N SER A 27 3.36 -9.76 -9.25
CA SER A 27 4.01 -11.07 -9.13
C SER A 27 3.53 -11.82 -7.88
N ASP A 28 3.67 -13.16 -7.86
CA ASP A 28 3.31 -13.95 -6.67
C ASP A 28 4.12 -13.53 -5.43
N ALA A 29 5.36 -13.07 -5.61
CA ALA A 29 6.22 -12.56 -4.55
C ALA A 29 5.66 -11.26 -3.94
N GLU A 30 5.28 -10.29 -4.78
CA GLU A 30 4.64 -9.04 -4.33
C GLU A 30 3.32 -9.34 -3.59
N LEU A 31 2.49 -10.21 -4.17
CA LEU A 31 1.24 -10.63 -3.52
C LEU A 31 1.49 -11.39 -2.22
N SER A 32 2.57 -12.17 -2.12
CA SER A 32 2.97 -12.84 -0.88
C SER A 32 3.38 -11.85 0.20
N SER A 33 4.15 -10.82 -0.16
CA SER A 33 4.55 -9.75 0.75
C SER A 33 3.32 -9.04 1.32
N VAL A 34 2.34 -8.71 0.47
CA VAL A 34 1.10 -8.05 0.93
C VAL A 34 0.29 -8.96 1.87
N VAL A 35 0.23 -10.27 1.61
CA VAL A 35 -0.42 -11.21 2.54
C VAL A 35 0.27 -11.21 3.90
N SER A 36 1.60 -11.24 3.95
CA SER A 36 2.36 -11.17 5.22
C SER A 36 2.09 -9.86 5.97
N GLN A 37 2.07 -8.72 5.27
CA GLN A 37 1.75 -7.43 5.88
C GLN A 37 0.31 -7.37 6.43
N LEU A 38 -0.65 -8.02 5.76
CA LEU A 38 -2.01 -8.14 6.28
C LEU A 38 -2.08 -9.02 7.53
N ASP A 39 -1.27 -10.07 7.60
CA ASP A 39 -1.19 -10.94 8.78
C ASP A 39 -0.61 -10.20 9.98
N GLU A 40 0.49 -9.45 9.82
CA GLU A 40 1.04 -8.59 10.87
C GLU A 40 0.06 -7.52 11.34
N LEU A 41 -0.68 -6.90 10.40
CA LEU A 41 -1.66 -5.87 10.77
C LEU A 41 -2.84 -6.46 11.55
N LEU A 42 -3.30 -7.67 11.19
CA LEU A 42 -4.34 -8.37 11.91
C LEU A 42 -3.93 -8.70 13.36
N GLU A 43 -2.66 -9.08 13.57
CA GLU A 43 -2.11 -9.32 14.90
C GLU A 43 -2.15 -8.04 15.75
N ARG A 44 -1.64 -6.91 15.23
CA ARG A 44 -1.67 -5.61 15.92
C ARG A 44 -3.09 -5.14 16.23
N VAL A 45 -4.04 -5.34 15.33
CA VAL A 45 -5.46 -5.01 15.58
C VAL A 45 -6.03 -5.90 16.70
N GLY A 46 -5.65 -7.18 16.74
CA GLY A 46 -6.02 -8.09 17.82
C GLY A 46 -5.50 -7.65 19.19
N GLU A 47 -4.24 -7.19 19.25
CA GLU A 47 -3.64 -6.62 20.47
C GLU A 47 -4.41 -5.38 20.95
N LEU A 48 -4.72 -4.44 20.03
CA LEU A 48 -5.51 -3.24 20.36
C LEU A 48 -6.91 -3.57 20.89
N LEU A 49 -7.54 -4.61 20.35
CA LEU A 49 -8.84 -5.10 20.81
C LEU A 49 -8.76 -5.75 22.19
N ALA A 50 -7.67 -6.47 22.48
CA ALA A 50 -7.44 -7.08 23.79
C ALA A 50 -7.18 -6.01 24.88
N ASP A 51 -6.44 -4.96 24.54
CA ASP A 51 -6.11 -3.86 25.47
C ASP A 51 -7.28 -2.88 25.71
N GLY A 52 -8.23 -2.79 24.78
CA GLY A 52 -9.36 -1.85 24.82
C GLY A 52 -10.47 -2.17 25.84
N GLY A 53 -10.33 -3.24 26.65
CA GLY A 53 -11.37 -3.72 27.56
C GLY A 53 -11.60 -2.92 28.85
N ASN A 54 -10.83 -1.85 29.10
CA ASN A 54 -10.79 -1.21 30.43
C ASN A 54 -11.36 0.22 30.52
N ASP A 55 -11.81 0.83 29.43
CA ASP A 55 -12.38 2.19 29.49
C ASP A 55 -13.41 2.47 28.39
N ASP A 56 -14.23 3.51 28.58
CA ASP A 56 -15.46 3.99 27.91
C ASP A 56 -15.46 4.11 26.35
N ARG A 57 -14.80 3.18 25.65
CA ARG A 57 -14.39 3.19 24.24
C ARG A 57 -15.20 2.22 23.37
N THR A 58 -16.41 1.88 23.78
CA THR A 58 -17.26 0.89 23.09
C THR A 58 -17.42 1.15 21.59
N ASN A 59 -17.44 2.43 21.17
CA ASN A 59 -17.51 2.81 19.76
C ASN A 59 -16.18 2.63 19.00
N ASP A 60 -15.04 2.84 19.66
CA ASP A 60 -13.70 2.58 19.08
C ASP A 60 -13.49 1.08 18.88
N THR A 61 -13.96 0.26 19.82
CA THR A 61 -13.92 -1.22 19.71
C THR A 61 -14.75 -1.71 18.53
N ALA A 62 -15.94 -1.13 18.31
CA ALA A 62 -16.76 -1.47 17.15
C ALA A 62 -16.04 -1.15 15.83
N GLY A 63 -15.40 0.03 15.73
CA GLY A 63 -14.59 0.39 14.57
C GLY A 63 -13.42 -0.56 14.34
N LEU A 64 -12.70 -0.96 15.39
CA LEU A 64 -11.58 -1.91 15.27
C LEU A 64 -12.03 -3.32 14.84
N LEU A 65 -13.18 -3.79 15.33
CA LEU A 65 -13.77 -5.07 14.88
C LEU A 65 -14.17 -5.03 13.41
N GLU A 66 -14.70 -3.90 12.93
CA GLU A 66 -14.96 -3.71 11.51
C GLU A 66 -13.67 -3.74 10.70
N VAL A 67 -12.62 -3.04 11.14
CA VAL A 67 -11.29 -3.08 10.50
C VAL A 67 -10.77 -4.52 10.40
N GLU A 68 -10.81 -5.27 11.50
CA GLU A 68 -10.40 -6.69 11.54
C GLU A 68 -11.17 -7.53 10.51
N ARG A 69 -12.50 -7.35 10.43
CA ARG A 69 -13.36 -8.03 9.47
C ARG A 69 -12.96 -7.72 8.03
N HIS A 70 -12.72 -6.45 7.70
CA HIS A 70 -12.31 -6.03 6.36
C HIS A 70 -10.94 -6.60 5.98
N LEU A 71 -9.97 -6.56 6.89
CA LEU A 71 -8.63 -7.11 6.67
C LEU A 71 -8.67 -8.62 6.44
N ARG A 72 -9.44 -9.38 7.24
CA ARG A 72 -9.66 -10.81 7.00
C ARG A 72 -10.31 -11.07 5.64
N GLY A 73 -11.25 -10.21 5.22
CA GLY A 73 -11.86 -10.25 3.89
C GLY A 73 -10.84 -10.06 2.77
N ALA A 74 -10.06 -8.98 2.84
CA ALA A 74 -9.02 -8.64 1.87
C ALA A 74 -7.97 -9.75 1.76
N ARG A 75 -7.47 -10.27 2.89
CA ARG A 75 -6.51 -11.37 2.93
C ARG A 75 -7.03 -12.63 2.22
N ARG A 76 -8.30 -13.00 2.47
CA ARG A 76 -8.94 -14.16 1.84
C ARG A 76 -9.09 -13.98 0.33
N GLU A 77 -9.52 -12.81 -0.13
CA GLU A 77 -9.63 -12.52 -1.56
C GLU A 77 -8.24 -12.54 -2.23
N LEU A 78 -7.24 -11.91 -1.61
CA LEU A 78 -5.88 -11.89 -2.12
C LEU A 78 -5.29 -13.30 -2.24
N SER A 79 -5.52 -14.15 -1.24
CA SER A 79 -5.14 -15.57 -1.27
C SER A 79 -5.84 -16.34 -2.38
N ARG A 80 -7.12 -16.07 -2.65
CA ARG A 80 -7.87 -16.66 -3.77
C ARG A 80 -7.33 -16.20 -5.12
N THR A 81 -7.05 -14.91 -5.28
CA THR A 81 -6.45 -14.34 -6.49
C THR A 81 -5.08 -14.93 -6.77
N ARG A 82 -4.22 -15.06 -5.76
CA ARG A 82 -2.90 -15.73 -5.89
C ARG A 82 -3.03 -17.15 -6.41
N ARG A 83 -3.99 -17.92 -5.89
CA ARG A 83 -4.25 -19.31 -6.35
C ARG A 83 -4.73 -19.36 -7.80
N ARG A 84 -5.43 -18.35 -8.29
CA ARG A 84 -5.89 -18.27 -9.70
C ARG A 84 -4.79 -17.85 -10.68
N LEU A 85 -3.71 -17.26 -10.18
CA LEU A 85 -2.56 -16.80 -10.97
C LEU A 85 -1.43 -17.84 -11.06
N ARG A 86 -1.53 -18.94 -10.33
CA ARG A 86 -0.62 -20.10 -10.38
C ARG A 86 -1.16 -21.15 -11.33
#